data_AF-A0A657AKR1-F1
#
_entry.id   AF-A0A657AKR1-F1
#
_cell.length_a   1.000
_cell.length_b   1.000
_cell.length_c   1.000
_cell.angle_alpha   90.00
_cell.angle_beta   90.00
_cell.angle_gamma   90.00
#
_symmetry.space_group_name_H-M   'P 1'
#
loop_
_entity.id
_entity.type
_entity.pdbx_description
1 polymer ?
#
loop_
_entity_poly.entity_id
_entity_poly.type
_entity_poly.pdbx_seq_one_letter_code
_entity_poly.pdbx_strand_id
1 'polypeptide(L)'
;MNISGVALTKHAPNKESAIKLMEFLTQDYAQSLYAEQNFEYPVNTKVEPSSLVKSWGSFKSDTLPLADIANLRKRAAQLVDEVAFDE
;
A
#
# COMPACT_ATOMS: atom_id res chain seq x y z
N MET A 1 0.01 -8.49 2.87
CA MET A 1 0.40 -7.43 1.92
C MET A 1 0.38 -6.10 2.64
N ASN A 2 1.48 -5.36 2.65
CA ASN A 2 1.48 -3.94 3.04
C ASN A 2 0.98 -3.08 1.86
N ILE A 3 0.58 -1.84 2.15
CA ILE A 3 0.17 -0.88 1.13
C ILE A 3 0.85 0.47 1.33
N SER A 4 1.19 1.12 0.23
CA SER A 4 1.44 2.56 0.16
C SER A 4 0.11 3.26 -0.15
N GLY A 5 -0.32 4.19 0.70
CA GLY A 5 -1.61 4.87 0.58
C GLY A 5 -1.48 6.38 0.42
N VAL A 6 -2.50 7.00 -0.17
CA VAL A 6 -2.64 8.46 -0.26
C VAL A 6 -3.93 8.91 0.41
N ALA A 7 -3.89 10.06 1.08
CA ALA A 7 -5.06 10.67 1.71
C ALA A 7 -5.14 12.16 1.36
N LEU A 8 -6.36 12.64 1.14
CA LEU A 8 -6.64 14.05 0.95
C LEU A 8 -6.81 14.73 2.31
N THR A 9 -5.99 15.75 2.59
CA THR A 9 -6.11 16.49 3.84
C THR A 9 -7.37 17.35 3.88
N LYS A 10 -7.93 17.54 5.08
CA LYS A 10 -9.20 18.28 5.28
C LYS A 10 -9.15 19.73 4.77
N HIS A 11 -7.97 20.35 4.78
CA HIS A 11 -7.75 21.76 4.44
C HIS A 11 -6.86 21.93 3.21
N ALA A 12 -6.86 20.96 2.27
CA ALA A 12 -6.07 21.05 1.04
C ALA A 12 -6.43 22.34 0.27
N PRO A 13 -5.49 23.29 0.09
CA PRO A 13 -5.76 24.57 -0.56
C PRO A 13 -6.09 24.41 -2.06
N ASN A 14 -5.62 23.33 -2.68
CA ASN A 14 -5.83 22.98 -4.08
C ASN A 14 -6.52 21.62 -4.21
N LYS A 15 -7.72 21.51 -3.64
CA LYS A 15 -8.45 20.24 -3.52
C LYS A 15 -8.62 19.50 -4.85
N GLU A 16 -9.00 20.19 -5.92
CA GLU A 16 -9.22 19.58 -7.24
C GLU A 16 -7.93 19.01 -7.83
N SER A 17 -6.82 19.75 -7.75
CA SER A 17 -5.52 19.26 -8.22
C SER A 17 -5.02 18.07 -7.41
N ALA A 18 -5.28 18.05 -6.09
CA ALA A 18 -4.94 16.92 -5.25
C ALA A 18 -5.74 15.66 -5.64
N ILE A 19 -7.03 15.80 -5.95
CA ILE A 19 -7.84 14.69 -6.46
C ILE A 19 -7.28 14.18 -7.79
N LYS A 20 -6.95 15.07 -8.73
CA LYS A 20 -6.33 14.68 -10.01
C LYS A 20 -5.01 13.91 -9.81
N LEU A 21 -4.21 14.31 -8.84
CA LEU A 21 -2.98 13.59 -8.49
C LEU A 21 -3.29 12.20 -7.93
N MET A 22 -4.24 12.08 -7.02
CA MET A 22 -4.66 10.79 -6.47
C MET A 22 -5.18 9.85 -7.57
N GLU A 23 -5.98 10.36 -8.51
CA GLU A 23 -6.45 9.60 -9.67
C GLU A 23 -5.29 9.17 -10.58
N PHE A 24 -4.39 10.11 -10.91
CA PHE A 24 -3.20 9.83 -11.72
C PHE A 24 -2.36 8.70 -11.15
N LEU A 25 -2.15 8.68 -9.83
CA LEU A 25 -1.37 7.63 -9.15
C LEU A 25 -1.96 6.22 -9.33
N THR A 26 -3.24 6.10 -9.67
CA THR A 26 -3.91 4.80 -9.93
C THR A 26 -3.90 4.40 -11.41
N GLN A 27 -3.51 5.30 -12.31
CA GLN A 27 -3.51 5.04 -13.75
C GLN A 27 -2.33 4.18 -14.20
N ASP A 28 -2.48 3.56 -15.38
CA ASP A 28 -1.54 2.59 -15.93
C ASP A 28 -0.09 3.12 -15.97
N TYR A 29 0.13 4.36 -16.41
CA TYR A 29 1.46 4.95 -16.49
C TYR A 29 2.13 5.09 -15.11
N ALA A 30 1.43 5.68 -14.14
CA ALA A 30 1.98 5.89 -12.81
C ALA A 30 2.22 4.56 -12.08
N GLN A 31 1.27 3.63 -12.17
CA GLN A 31 1.40 2.30 -11.56
C GLN A 31 2.53 1.48 -12.20
N SER A 32 2.73 1.58 -13.51
CA SER A 32 3.85 0.90 -14.20
C SER A 32 5.19 1.46 -13.73
N LEU A 33 5.30 2.79 -13.61
CA LEU A 33 6.50 3.45 -13.09
C LEU A 33 6.80 3.02 -11.64
N TYR A 34 5.79 3.03 -10.76
CA TYR A 34 5.96 2.64 -9.35
C TYR A 34 6.32 1.16 -9.19
N ALA A 35 5.67 0.26 -9.94
CA ALA A 35 5.97 -1.17 -9.90
C ALA A 35 7.41 -1.45 -10.33
N GLU A 36 7.92 -0.73 -11.33
CA GLU A 36 9.28 -0.91 -11.85
C GLU A 36 10.36 -0.27 -10.98
N GLN A 37 10.09 0.91 -10.39
CA GLN A 37 11.11 1.64 -9.62
C GLN A 37 11.11 1.30 -8.13
N ASN A 38 9.94 0.98 -7.56
CA ASN A 38 9.80 0.69 -6.13
C ASN A 38 9.63 -0.81 -5.83
N PHE A 39 9.52 -1.64 -6.86
CA PHE A 39 9.36 -3.10 -6.75
C PHE A 39 8.17 -3.52 -5.86
N GLU A 40 7.09 -2.73 -5.89
CA GLU A 40 5.81 -3.09 -5.28
C GLU A 40 4.86 -3.76 -6.29
N TYR A 41 3.84 -4.44 -5.79
CA TYR A 41 2.76 -4.94 -6.63
C TYR A 41 1.79 -3.80 -6.98
N PRO A 42 1.49 -3.56 -8.26
CA PRO A 42 0.51 -2.55 -8.65
C PRO A 42 -0.90 -2.95 -8.18
N VAL A 43 -1.67 -1.97 -7.74
CA VAL A 43 -3.09 -2.18 -7.35
C VAL A 43 -4.02 -2.14 -8.55
N ASN A 44 -3.59 -1.50 -9.64
CA ASN A 44 -4.32 -1.52 -10.91
C ASN A 44 -4.06 -2.86 -11.61
N THR A 45 -5.11 -3.66 -11.76
CA THR A 45 -5.05 -5.02 -12.31
C THR A 45 -4.67 -5.10 -13.79
N LYS A 46 -4.58 -3.97 -14.49
CA LYS A 46 -4.11 -3.91 -15.89
C LYS A 46 -2.59 -3.76 -16.00
N VAL A 47 -1.92 -3.48 -14.89
CA VAL A 47 -0.48 -3.27 -14.84
C VAL A 47 0.18 -4.51 -14.25
N GLU A 48 1.21 -4.99 -14.93
CA GLU A 48 2.01 -6.11 -14.46
C GLU A 48 3.05 -5.65 -13.42
N PRO A 49 3.40 -6.47 -12.43
CA PRO A 49 4.56 -6.22 -11.58
C PRO A 49 5.85 -6.17 -12.41
N SER A 50 6.90 -5.57 -11.84
CA SER A 50 8.24 -5.59 -12.45
C SER A 50 8.75 -7.00 -12.69
N SER A 51 9.71 -7.14 -13.60
CA SER A 51 10.31 -8.44 -13.92
C SER A 51 10.86 -9.16 -12.68
N LEU A 52 11.46 -8.40 -11.75
CA LEU A 52 11.98 -8.93 -10.49
C LEU A 52 10.85 -9.47 -9.60
N VAL A 53 9.82 -8.67 -9.33
CA VAL A 53 8.70 -9.07 -8.47
C VAL A 53 7.93 -10.24 -9.07
N LYS A 54 7.74 -10.22 -10.38
CA LYS A 54 7.09 -11.32 -11.13
C LYS A 54 7.88 -12.62 -11.03
N SER A 55 9.21 -12.57 -10.90
CA SER A 55 10.07 -13.76 -10.77
C SER A 55 9.84 -14.54 -9.46
N TRP A 56 9.23 -13.93 -8.44
CA TRP A 56 8.90 -14.59 -7.17
C TRP A 56 7.71 -15.54 -7.27
N GLY A 57 6.97 -15.49 -8.38
CA GLY A 57 5.80 -16.33 -8.62
C GLY A 57 4.51 -15.76 -8.03
N SER A 58 3.47 -16.60 -8.01
CA SER A 58 2.18 -16.24 -7.42
C SER A 58 2.15 -16.58 -5.92
N PHE A 59 1.38 -15.80 -5.18
CA PHE A 59 1.13 -16.04 -3.77
C PHE A 59 -0.37 -15.86 -3.49
N LYS A 60 -0.83 -16.46 -2.39
CA LYS A 60 -2.17 -16.25 -1.88
C LYS A 60 -2.15 -15.03 -0.96
N SER A 61 -2.78 -13.93 -1.38
CA SER A 61 -2.98 -12.77 -0.51
C SER A 61 -4.01 -13.08 0.57
N ASP A 62 -3.75 -12.58 1.78
CA ASP A 62 -4.77 -12.52 2.83
C ASP A 62 -5.84 -11.49 2.41
N THR A 63 -7.11 -11.84 2.60
CA THR A 63 -8.27 -11.02 2.24
C THR A 63 -8.85 -10.26 3.43
N LEU A 64 -8.26 -10.37 4.62
CA LEU A 64 -8.70 -9.61 5.79
C LEU A 64 -8.60 -8.10 5.51
N PRO A 65 -9.65 -7.30 5.76
CA PRO A 65 -9.58 -5.86 5.58
C PRO A 65 -8.48 -5.23 6.44
N LEU A 66 -7.66 -4.38 5.83
CA LEU A 66 -6.58 -3.67 6.54
C LEU A 66 -7.11 -2.79 7.68
N ALA A 67 -8.36 -2.32 7.60
CA ALA A 67 -9.01 -1.58 8.68
C ALA A 67 -9.20 -2.46 9.94
N ASP A 68 -9.56 -3.73 9.77
CA ASP A 68 -9.71 -4.66 10.89
C ASP A 68 -8.36 -4.97 11.54
N ILE A 69 -7.31 -5.09 10.73
CA ILE A 69 -5.93 -5.21 11.21
C ILE A 69 -5.52 -3.95 11.99
N ALA A 70 -5.83 -2.76 11.46
CA ALA A 70 -5.49 -1.49 12.10
C ALA A 70 -6.16 -1.32 13.48
N ASN A 71 -7.38 -1.82 13.65
CA ASN A 71 -8.08 -1.81 14.94
C ASN A 71 -7.33 -2.59 16.04
N LEU A 72 -6.51 -3.57 15.65
CA LEU A 72 -5.73 -4.39 16.58
C LEU A 72 -4.33 -3.83 16.87
N ARG A 73 -3.94 -2.71 16.24
CA ARG A 73 -2.57 -2.14 16.36
C ARG A 73 -2.14 -1.92 17.82
N LYS A 74 -3.04 -1.43 18.68
CA LYS A 74 -2.74 -1.20 20.11
C LYS A 74 -2.45 -2.52 20.83
N ARG A 75 -3.28 -3.55 20.62
CA ARG A 75 -3.08 -4.85 21.27
C ARG A 75 -1.80 -5.53 20.77
N ALA A 76 -1.51 -5.41 19.47
CA ALA A 76 -0.26 -5.92 18.90
C ALA A 76 0.97 -5.28 19.57
N ALA A 77 0.98 -3.95 19.75
CA ALA A 77 2.08 -3.27 20.43
C ALA A 77 2.26 -3.72 21.89
N GLN A 78 1.15 -3.92 22.61
CA GLN A 78 1.19 -4.45 23.99
C GLN A 78 1.77 -5.87 24.06
N LEU A 79 1.48 -6.72 23.08
CA LEU A 79 2.01 -8.07 23.03
C LEU A 79 3.52 -8.09 22.75
N VAL A 80 4.00 -7.20 21.88
CA VAL A 80 5.44 -7.04 21.58
C VAL A 80 6.21 -6.62 22.85
N ASP A 81 5.66 -5.65 23.60
CA ASP A 81 6.19 -5.19 24.89
C ASP A 81 6.17 -6.30 25.96
N GLU A 82 5.06 -7.03 26.07
CA GLU A 82 4.86 -8.11 27.06
C GLU A 82 5.89 -9.24 26.91
N VAL A 83 6.37 -9.50 25.69
CA VAL A 83 7.38 -10.54 25.42
C VAL A 83 8.81 -10.00 25.30
N ALA A 84 9.03 -8.70 25.51
CA ALA A 84 10.32 -8.02 25.37
C ALA A 84 11.02 -8.39 24.05
N PHE A 85 10.28 -8.34 22.93
CA PHE A 85 10.76 -8.84 21.63
C PHE A 85 12.04 -8.17 21.12
N ASP A 86 12.30 -6.93 21.54
CA ASP A 86 13.40 -6.08 21.09
C ASP A 86 14.38 -5.66 22.20
N GLU A 87 14.37 -6.35 23.35
CA GLU A 87 15.45 -6.32 24.36
C GLU A 87 16.48 -7.44 24.14
#